data_AF-V3YWJ7-F1
#
_entry.id   AF-V3YWJ7-F1
#
_cell.length_a   1.000
_cell.length_b   1.000
_cell.length_c   1.000
_cell.angle_alpha   90.00
_cell.angle_beta   90.00
_cell.angle_gamma   90.00
#
_symmetry.space_group_name_H-M   'P 1'
#
loop_
_entity.id
_entity.type
_entity.pdbx_description
1 polymer ?
#
loop_
_entity_poly.entity_id
_entity_poly.type
_entity_poly.pdbx_seq_one_letter_code
_entity_poly.pdbx_strand_id
1 'polypeptide(L)' 'NPSLAEWVDRRHGLFRFNQSKAVAQLWGSRKNNDNMTYEKLSRAMRYYYNRKILEPVIGKKLVYRFGPNSYGW' A
#
# COMPACT_ATOMS: atom_id res chain seq x y z
N ASN A 1 -5.05 -0.94 12.09
CA ASN A 1 -4.20 -1.77 12.95
C ASN A 1 -2.75 -1.28 12.80
N PRO A 2 -2.21 -0.55 13.79
CA PRO A 2 -0.88 0.07 13.71
C PRO A 2 0.26 -0.95 13.56
N SER A 3 0.05 -2.23 13.88
CA SER A 3 1.08 -3.26 13.66
C SER A 3 1.31 -3.60 12.18
N LEU A 4 0.28 -3.46 11.34
CA LEU A 4 0.36 -3.78 9.91
C LEU A 4 0.74 -2.57 9.07
N ALA A 5 0.11 -1.43 9.37
CA ALA A 5 0.33 -0.19 8.65
C ALA A 5 0.08 1.01 9.56
N GLU A 6 0.84 2.07 9.35
CA GLU A 6 0.75 3.31 10.12
C GLU A 6 0.68 4.52 9.19
N TRP A 7 0.14 5.62 9.71
CA TRP A 7 0.24 6.92 9.07
C TRP A 7 1.62 7.50 9.33
N VAL A 8 2.33 7.84 8.25
CA VAL A 8 3.54 8.67 8.31
C VAL A 8 3.12 10.14 8.33
N ASP A 9 2.12 10.48 7.51
CA ASP A 9 1.48 11.79 7.50
C ASP A 9 0.03 11.64 7.05
N ARG A 10 -0.91 11.72 8.01
CA ARG A 10 -2.33 11.60 7.74
C ARG A 10 -2.91 12.80 6.98
N ARG A 11 -2.29 13.97 6.98
CA ARG A 11 -2.80 15.13 6.22
C ARG A 11 -2.50 14.99 4.74
N HIS A 12 -1.34 14.42 4.41
CA HIS A 12 -0.88 14.24 3.04
C HIS A 12 -1.12 12.83 2.48
N GLY A 13 -1.79 11.96 3.25
CA GLY A 13 -2.11 10.61 2.80
C GLY A 13 -0.91 9.67 2.71
N LEU A 14 0.18 9.96 3.44
CA LEU A 14 1.35 9.08 3.49
C LEU A 14 1.16 8.01 4.55
N PHE A 15 1.27 6.75 4.15
CA PHE A 15 1.25 5.61 5.05
C PHE A 15 2.43 4.67 4.77
N ARG A 16 2.78 3.87 5.77
CA ARG A 16 3.84 2.87 5.69
C ARG A 16 3.28 1.50 6.03
N PHE A 17 3.75 0.46 5.33
CA PHE A 17 3.59 -0.91 5.79
C PHE A 17 4.70 -1.28 6.78
N ASN A 18 4.29 -1.62 8.01
CA ASN A 18 5.19 -2.05 9.08
C ASN A 18 5.51 -3.55 8.94
N GLN A 19 4.54 -4.34 8.47
CA GLN A 19 4.70 -5.78 8.22
C GLN A 19 4.27 -6.13 6.80
N SER A 20 5.14 -5.86 5.82
CA SER A 20 4.85 -6.04 4.39
C SER A 20 4.37 -7.44 4.02
N LYS A 21 4.96 -8.49 4.60
CA LYS A 21 4.54 -9.89 4.40
C LYS A 21 3.13 -10.15 4.92
N ALA A 22 2.82 -9.71 6.14
CA ALA A 22 1.50 -9.91 6.74
C ALA A 22 0.41 -9.14 5.99
N VAL A 23 0.70 -7.91 5.55
CA VAL A 23 -0.19 -7.13 4.69
C VAL A 23 -0.47 -7.86 3.37
N ALA A 24 0.55 -8.44 2.74
CA ALA A 24 0.39 -9.19 1.50
C ALA A 24 -0.45 -10.46 1.71
N GLN A 25 -0.22 -11.20 2.80
CA GLN A 25 -1.01 -12.38 3.15
C GLN A 25 -2.48 -12.03 3.40
N LEU A 26 -2.75 -10.95 4.14
CA LEU A 26 -4.12 -10.48 4.38
C LEU A 26 -4.83 -10.08 3.08
N TRP A 27 -4.12 -9.38 2.20
CA TRP A 27 -4.62 -9.06 0.87
C TRP A 27 -4.90 -10.31 0.03
N GLY A 28 -3.99 -11.29 0.06
CA GLY A 28 -4.13 -12.58 -0.59
C GLY A 28 -5.36 -13.33 -0.12
N SER A 29 -5.53 -13.50 1.19
CA SER A 29 -6.69 -14.15 1.81
C SER A 29 -8.01 -13.47 1.38
N ARG A 30 -8.07 -12.13 1.39
CA ARG A 30 -9.26 -11.38 0.93
C ARG A 30 -9.56 -11.57 -0.56
N LYS A 31 -8.56 -11.90 -1.37
CA LYS A 31 -8.68 -12.15 -2.82
C LYS A 31 -8.67 -13.64 -3.17
N ASN A 32 -8.76 -14.52 -2.18
CA ASN A 32 -8.67 -15.98 -2.34
C ASN A 32 -7.41 -16.41 -3.12
N ASN A 33 -6.27 -15.82 -2.78
CA ASN A 33 -4.96 -16.10 -3.37
C ASN A 33 -3.90 -16.28 -2.27
N ASP A 34 -3.68 -17.53 -1.88
CA ASP A 34 -2.76 -17.89 -0.79
C ASP A 34 -1.28 -17.70 -1.15
N ASN A 35 -0.96 -17.62 -2.45
CA ASN A 35 0.39 -17.41 -2.96
C ASN A 35 0.75 -15.92 -3.15
N MET A 36 0.03 -15.02 -2.46
CA MET A 36 0.28 -13.59 -2.49
C MET A 36 1.55 -13.23 -1.72
N THR A 37 2.42 -12.46 -2.35
CA THR A 37 3.64 -11.92 -1.73
C THR A 37 3.66 -10.40 -1.80
N TYR A 38 4.51 -9.78 -1.00
CA TYR A 38 4.66 -8.32 -1.03
C TYR A 38 5.16 -7.83 -2.39
N GLU A 39 6.01 -8.58 -3.08
CA GLU A 39 6.53 -8.23 -4.39
C GLU A 39 5.38 -8.14 -5.42
N LYS A 40 4.49 -9.14 -5.43
CA LYS A 40 3.29 -9.16 -6.28
C LYS A 40 2.31 -8.03 -5.92
N LEU A 41 2.05 -7.81 -4.63
CA LEU A 41 1.22 -6.71 -4.16
C LEU A 41 1.82 -5.35 -4.55
N SER A 42 3.12 -5.15 -4.32
CA SER A 42 3.81 -3.90 -4.66
C SER A 42 3.75 -3.63 -6.17
N ARG A 43 3.80 -4.68 -7.00
CA ARG A 43 3.62 -4.56 -8.45
C ARG A 43 2.22 -4.08 -8.82
N ALA A 44 1.19 -4.58 -8.14
CA ALA A 44 -0.19 -4.10 -8.29
C ALA A 44 -0.34 -2.64 -7.86
N MET A 45 0.25 -2.27 -6.71
CA MET A 45 0.25 -0.89 -6.21
C MET A 45 0.88 0.09 -7.22
N ARG A 46 1.97 -0.30 -7.89
CA ARG A 46 2.58 0.54 -8.94
C ARG A 46 1.67 0.78 -10.15
N TYR A 47 0.76 -0.15 -10.48
CA TYR A 47 -0.21 0.09 -11.55
C TYR A 47 -1.21 1.21 -11.21
N TYR A 48 -1.39 1.55 -9.92
CA TYR A 48 -2.24 2.65 -9.51
C TYR A 48 -1.65 4.04 -9.76
N TYR A 49 -0.35 4.15 -10.06
CA TYR A 49 0.29 5.44 -10.35
C TYR A 49 -0.29 6.12 -11.59
N ASN A 50 -0.43 5.37 -12.69
CA ASN A 50 -1.02 5.89 -13.93
C ASN A 50 -2.48 6.31 -13.73
N ARG A 51 -3.18 5.64 -12.81
CA ARG A 51 -4.59 5.94 -12.47
C ARG A 51 -4.73 7.04 -11.41
N LYS A 52 -3.63 7.59 -10.91
CA LYS A 52 -3.57 8.60 -9.84
C LYS A 52 -4.32 8.19 -8.56
N ILE A 53 -4.48 6.88 -8.32
CA ILE A 53 -5.05 6.34 -7.08
C ILE A 53 -3.96 6.32 -5.99
N LEU A 54 -2.71 6.07 -6.39
CA LEU A 54 -1.53 6.23 -5.56
C LEU A 54 -0.54 7.14 -6.27
N GLU A 55 0.35 7.74 -5.51
CA GLU A 55 1.48 8.51 -6.02
C GLU A 55 2.80 7.88 -5.57
N PRO A 56 3.86 7.96 -6.41
CA PRO A 56 5.17 7.43 -6.06
C PRO A 56 5.81 8.26 -4.94
N VAL A 57 6.41 7.58 -3.97
CA VAL A 57 7.21 8.21 -2.91
C VAL A 57 8.67 7.82 -3.11
N ILE A 58 9.47 8.76 -3.62
CA ILE A 58 10.87 8.50 -3.98
C ILE A 58 11.72 8.37 -2.71
N GLY A 59 12.65 7.41 -2.70
CA GLY A 59 13.64 7.23 -1.64
C GLY A 59 13.11 6.67 -0.31
N LYS A 60 11.80 6.36 -0.20
CA LYS A 60 11.21 5.81 1.03
C LYS A 60 10.67 4.40 0.81
N LYS A 61 11.32 3.39 1.39
CA LYS A 61 10.89 1.99 1.32
C LYS A 61 9.59 1.79 2.11
N LEU A 62 8.70 0.96 1.56
CA LEU A 62 7.40 0.59 2.15
C LEU A 62 6.44 1.77 2.43
N VAL A 63 6.77 2.97 1.96
CA VAL A 63 5.96 4.17 2.12
C VAL A 63 5.22 4.45 0.81
N TYR A 64 3.94 4.75 0.94
CA TYR A 64 3.03 5.02 -0.16
C TYR A 64 2.22 6.27 0.15
N ARG A 65 1.73 6.93 -0.90
CA ARG A 65 0.86 8.09 -0.79
C ARG A 65 -0.42 7.87 -1.56
N PHE A 66 -1.56 8.15 -0.96
CA PHE A 66 -2.83 8.23 -1.67
C PHE A 66 -2.78 9.37 -2.69
N GLY A 67 -3.18 9.07 -3.92
CA GLY A 67 -3.25 10.06 -4.99
C GLY A 67 -4.59 10.81 -5.00
N PRO A 68 -4.72 11.82 -5.88
CA PRO A 68 -5.90 12.67 -5.94
C PRO A 68 -7.19 11.93 -6.31
N ASN A 69 -7.09 10.75 -6.94
CA ASN A 69 -8.26 9.91 -7.27
C ASN A 69 -8.64 8.92 -6.16
N SER A 70 -8.05 9.04 -4.97
CA SER A 70 -8.37 8.23 -3.80
C SER A 70 -9.11 9.06 -2.75
N TYR A 71 -10.19 8.50 -2.21
CA TYR A 71 -11.08 9.16 -1.25
C TYR A 71 -11.36 8.25 -0.06
N GLY A 72 -11.79 8.84 1.07
CA GLY A 72 -12.23 8.11 2.27
C GLY A 72 -11.10 7.43 3.05
N TRP A 73 -9.86 7.81 2.79
CA TRP A 73 -8.68 7.29 3.48
C TRP A 73 -8.39 8.00 4.80
#